data_AF-A0A354TBE4-F1
#
_entry.id   AF-A0A354TBE4-F1
#
_cell.length_a   1.000
_cell.length_b   1.000
_cell.length_c   1.000
_cell.angle_alpha   90.00
_cell.angle_beta   90.00
_cell.angle_gamma   90.00
#
_symmetry.space_group_name_H-M   'P 1'
#
loop_
_entity.id
_entity.type
_entity.pdbx_description
1 polymer ?
#
loop_
_entity_poly.entity_id
_entity_poly.type
_entity_poly.pdbx_seq_one_letter_code
_entity_poly.pdbx_strand_id
1 'polypeptide(L)'
;MTLAIWSPIQSQSAEPAEAKKMESKMMEGCEKMKEQKEKMKADMKAQNAELTEHVAKMNSAPADKKVDVVAALITHMVEQRIAMDARKAKMEEEMMKHMMKHMEMGKESMSQCPMMKGMKGMDEKSADAHKEHQDAQK
;
A
#
# COMPACT_ATOMS: atom_id res chain seq x y z
N MET A 1 -58.77 -22.15 -33.58
CA MET A 1 -57.32 -22.19 -33.31
C MET A 1 -56.97 -20.98 -32.43
N THR A 2 -56.88 -21.17 -31.13
CA THR A 2 -56.52 -20.12 -30.15
C THR A 2 -55.05 -20.28 -29.81
N LEU A 3 -54.22 -19.33 -30.24
CA LEU A 3 -52.77 -19.30 -30.00
C LEU A 3 -52.48 -18.93 -28.56
N ALA A 4 -51.90 -19.85 -27.80
CA ALA A 4 -51.24 -19.57 -26.53
C ALA A 4 -49.83 -19.05 -26.83
N ILE A 5 -49.52 -17.80 -26.46
CA ILE A 5 -48.16 -17.26 -26.55
C ILE A 5 -47.65 -17.05 -25.12
N TRP A 6 -46.56 -17.77 -24.88
CA TRP A 6 -45.84 -18.02 -23.64
C TRP A 6 -45.12 -16.75 -23.15
N SER A 7 -45.22 -16.45 -21.85
CA SER A 7 -44.58 -15.30 -21.21
C SER A 7 -43.06 -15.37 -21.25
N PRO A 8 -42.34 -14.23 -21.32
CA PRO A 8 -40.88 -14.23 -21.27
C PRO A 8 -40.39 -14.65 -19.89
N ILE A 9 -39.37 -15.52 -19.92
CA ILE A 9 -38.53 -15.89 -18.79
C ILE A 9 -38.06 -14.62 -18.08
N GLN A 10 -38.48 -14.48 -16.83
CA GLN A 10 -37.98 -13.48 -15.91
C GLN A 10 -36.58 -13.96 -15.49
N SER A 11 -35.54 -13.42 -16.11
CA SER A 11 -34.17 -13.58 -15.63
C SER A 11 -34.13 -13.08 -14.18
N GLN A 12 -34.05 -13.99 -13.22
CA GLN A 12 -33.77 -13.65 -11.83
C GLN A 12 -32.39 -13.02 -11.80
N SER A 13 -32.36 -11.69 -11.81
CA SER A 13 -31.22 -10.93 -11.36
C SER A 13 -30.93 -11.37 -9.93
N ALA A 14 -29.73 -11.89 -9.68
CA ALA A 14 -29.27 -12.23 -8.34
C ALA A 14 -29.62 -11.08 -7.36
N GLU A 15 -30.12 -11.46 -6.19
CA GLU A 15 -30.85 -10.62 -5.25
C GLU A 15 -30.06 -9.38 -4.76
N PRO A 16 -30.76 -8.27 -4.39
CA PRO A 16 -30.14 -7.06 -3.82
C PRO A 16 -29.43 -7.30 -2.47
N ALA A 17 -29.64 -8.44 -1.81
CA ALA A 17 -28.98 -8.81 -0.56
C ALA A 17 -27.52 -9.26 -0.77
N GLU A 18 -27.23 -9.97 -1.87
CA GLU A 18 -25.88 -10.46 -2.16
C GLU A 18 -24.93 -9.31 -2.55
N ALA A 19 -25.43 -8.36 -3.35
CA ALA A 19 -24.70 -7.15 -3.71
C ALA A 19 -24.31 -6.31 -2.49
N LYS A 20 -25.25 -6.08 -1.55
CA LYS A 20 -24.98 -5.34 -0.30
C LYS A 20 -23.95 -6.04 0.60
N LYS A 21 -23.98 -7.37 0.67
CA LYS A 21 -23.01 -8.15 1.44
C LYS A 21 -21.60 -8.08 0.84
N MET A 22 -21.48 -8.12 -0.49
CA MET A 22 -20.21 -7.96 -1.18
C MET A 22 -19.63 -6.54 -0.98
N GLU A 23 -20.45 -5.50 -1.11
CA GLU A 23 -20.06 -4.11 -0.89
C GLU A 23 -19.51 -3.87 0.54
N SER A 24 -20.20 -4.38 1.57
CA SER A 24 -19.76 -4.27 2.96
C SER A 24 -18.41 -4.95 3.20
N LYS A 25 -18.22 -6.17 2.69
CA LYS A 25 -16.94 -6.90 2.81
C LYS A 25 -15.79 -6.21 2.07
N MET A 26 -16.10 -5.51 0.99
CA MET A 26 -15.11 -4.72 0.24
C MET A 26 -14.66 -3.48 1.03
N MET A 27 -15.60 -2.74 1.64
CA MET A 27 -15.27 -1.59 2.50
C MET A 27 -14.38 -2.00 3.68
N GLU A 28 -14.66 -3.13 4.32
CA GLU A 28 -13.80 -3.67 5.38
C GLU A 28 -12.38 -3.96 4.85
N GLY A 29 -12.27 -4.53 3.64
CA GLY A 29 -11.00 -4.75 2.96
C GLY A 29 -10.22 -3.46 2.69
N CYS A 30 -10.90 -2.38 2.28
CA CYS A 30 -10.29 -1.06 2.07
C CYS A 30 -9.68 -0.49 3.35
N GLU A 31 -10.44 -0.53 4.46
CA GLU A 31 -9.97 0.01 5.74
C GLU A 31 -8.80 -0.80 6.30
N LYS A 32 -8.85 -2.13 6.19
CA LYS A 32 -7.75 -3.00 6.61
C LYS A 32 -6.46 -2.69 5.86
N MET A 33 -6.52 -2.46 4.55
CA MET A 33 -5.32 -2.11 3.78
C MET A 33 -4.80 -0.71 4.09
N LYS A 34 -5.68 0.25 4.33
CA LYS A 34 -5.30 1.57 4.80
C LYS A 34 -4.56 1.49 6.14
N GLU A 35 -5.09 0.72 7.09
CA GLU A 35 -4.44 0.48 8.38
C GLU A 35 -3.06 -0.19 8.21
N GLN A 36 -2.96 -1.22 7.37
CA GLN A 36 -1.68 -1.87 7.08
C GLN A 36 -0.67 -0.90 6.46
N LYS A 37 -1.11 -0.01 5.55
CA LYS A 37 -0.26 1.03 4.94
C LYS A 37 0.22 2.03 5.99
N GLU A 38 -0.64 2.50 6.88
CA GLU A 38 -0.24 3.43 7.95
C GLU A 38 0.70 2.76 8.96
N LYS A 39 0.43 1.51 9.34
CA LYS A 39 1.35 0.72 10.16
C LYS A 39 2.72 0.58 9.52
N MET A 40 2.77 0.27 8.22
CA MET A 40 4.04 0.17 7.50
C MET A 40 4.82 1.49 7.50
N LYS A 41 4.14 2.63 7.32
CA LYS A 41 4.78 3.95 7.43
C LYS A 41 5.32 4.22 8.84
N ALA A 42 4.56 3.87 9.87
CA ALA A 42 4.99 4.02 11.26
C ALA A 42 6.21 3.15 11.57
N ASP A 43 6.16 1.87 11.16
CA ASP A 43 7.28 0.93 11.29
C ASP A 43 8.54 1.46 10.58
N MET A 44 8.42 1.98 9.34
CA MET A 44 9.56 2.57 8.63
C MET A 44 10.16 3.78 9.36
N LYS A 45 9.32 4.64 9.95
CA LYS A 45 9.81 5.77 10.76
C LYS A 45 10.56 5.29 12.00
N ALA A 46 10.04 4.28 12.68
CA ALA A 46 10.70 3.70 13.86
C ALA A 46 12.05 3.07 13.48
N GLN A 47 12.10 2.30 12.38
CA GLN A 47 13.34 1.72 11.86
C GLN A 47 14.38 2.79 11.48
N ASN A 48 13.96 3.91 10.88
CA ASN A 48 14.86 5.01 10.57
C ASN A 48 15.42 5.69 11.83
N ALA A 49 14.61 5.82 12.89
CA ALA A 49 15.06 6.39 14.16
C ALA A 49 16.10 5.48 14.83
N GLU A 50 15.82 4.17 14.88
CA GLU A 50 16.76 3.16 15.39
C GLU A 50 18.07 3.14 14.59
N LEU A 51 17.99 3.22 13.26
CA LEU A 51 19.18 3.27 12.42
C LEU A 51 20.01 4.54 12.68
N THR A 52 19.35 5.68 12.92
CA THR A 52 20.03 6.95 13.26
C THR A 52 20.79 6.81 14.58
N GLU A 53 20.20 6.14 15.58
CA GLU A 53 20.87 5.86 16.86
C GLU A 53 22.08 4.93 16.68
N HIS A 54 21.93 3.84 15.91
CA HIS A 54 23.04 2.92 15.64
C HIS A 54 24.19 3.59 14.89
N VAL A 55 23.90 4.50 13.94
CA VAL A 55 24.92 5.29 13.25
C VAL A 55 25.64 6.23 14.22
N ALA A 56 24.92 6.89 15.13
CA ALA A 56 25.55 7.71 16.16
C ALA A 56 26.49 6.88 17.05
N LYS A 57 26.04 5.70 17.49
CA LYS A 57 26.85 4.75 18.26
C LYS A 57 28.11 4.29 17.51
N MET A 58 27.98 3.98 16.22
CA MET A 58 29.11 3.63 15.34
C MET A 58 30.13 4.77 15.24
N ASN A 59 29.65 6.00 15.10
CA ASN A 59 30.52 7.17 15.00
C ASN A 59 31.31 7.42 16.28
N SER A 60 30.66 7.27 17.45
CA SER A 60 31.27 7.43 18.76
C SER A 60 32.09 6.22 19.24
N ALA A 61 32.06 5.09 18.52
CA ALA A 61 32.75 3.87 18.94
C ALA A 61 34.30 4.05 18.92
N PRO A 62 35.01 3.49 19.92
CA PRO A 62 36.48 3.37 19.92
C PRO A 62 36.99 2.61 18.68
N ALA A 63 38.20 2.94 18.23
CA ALA A 63 38.79 2.37 17.01
C ALA A 63 38.85 0.83 17.04
N ASP A 64 39.16 0.24 18.20
CA ASP A 64 39.24 -1.22 18.40
C ASP A 64 37.86 -1.91 18.38
N LYS A 65 36.76 -1.16 18.50
CA LYS A 65 35.37 -1.66 18.43
C LYS A 65 34.63 -1.28 17.16
N LYS A 66 35.18 -0.36 16.34
CA LYS A 66 34.48 0.18 15.16
C LYS A 66 34.08 -0.92 14.18
N VAL A 67 34.95 -1.89 13.92
CA VAL A 67 34.66 -2.98 12.97
C VAL A 67 33.46 -3.81 13.42
N ASP A 68 33.41 -4.20 14.69
CA ASP A 68 32.30 -4.96 15.26
C ASP A 68 30.98 -4.18 15.18
N VAL A 69 31.02 -2.88 15.51
CA VAL A 69 29.83 -2.02 15.47
C VAL A 69 29.35 -1.79 14.02
N VAL A 70 30.25 -1.63 13.06
CA VAL A 70 29.91 -1.53 11.62
C VAL A 70 29.29 -2.83 11.13
N ALA A 71 29.86 -3.98 11.47
CA ALA A 71 29.33 -5.29 11.06
C ALA A 71 27.91 -5.51 11.61
N ALA A 72 27.68 -5.15 12.88
CA ALA A 72 26.35 -5.19 13.50
C ALA A 72 25.35 -4.25 12.80
N LEU A 73 25.77 -3.02 12.49
CA LEU A 73 24.94 -2.05 11.77
C LEU A 73 24.55 -2.57 10.37
N ILE A 74 25.50 -3.08 9.59
CA ILE A 74 25.24 -3.61 8.25
C ILE A 74 24.29 -4.81 8.33
N THR A 75 24.52 -5.74 9.26
CA THR A 75 23.64 -6.90 9.47
C THR A 75 22.21 -6.45 9.75
N HIS A 76 22.05 -5.49 10.66
CA HIS A 76 20.74 -4.94 11.00
C HIS A 76 20.06 -4.25 9.81
N MET A 77 20.79 -3.46 9.01
CA MET A 77 20.26 -2.83 7.80
C MET A 77 19.76 -3.85 6.78
N VAL A 78 20.51 -4.94 6.60
CA VAL A 78 20.13 -6.03 5.68
C VAL A 78 18.88 -6.75 6.17
N GLU A 79 18.81 -7.09 7.46
CA GLU A 79 17.64 -7.74 8.07
C GLU A 79 16.39 -6.87 7.97
N GLN A 80 16.49 -5.58 8.32
CA GLN A 80 15.40 -4.62 8.19
C GLN A 80 14.92 -4.52 6.74
N ARG A 81 15.85 -4.43 5.78
CA ARG A 81 15.51 -4.34 4.35
C ARG A 81 14.79 -5.59 3.85
N ILE A 82 15.30 -6.78 4.15
CA ILE A 82 14.66 -8.04 3.77
C ILE A 82 13.25 -8.12 4.36
N ALA A 83 13.08 -7.79 5.63
CA ALA A 83 11.77 -7.83 6.29
C ALA A 83 10.80 -6.76 5.75
N MET A 84 11.30 -5.59 5.35
CA MET A 84 10.50 -4.54 4.73
C MET A 84 10.10 -4.93 3.30
N ASP A 85 11.02 -5.47 2.50
CA ASP A 85 10.75 -5.89 1.11
C ASP A 85 9.71 -7.02 1.08
N ALA A 86 9.81 -8.01 1.98
CA ALA A 86 8.81 -9.06 2.11
C ALA A 86 7.42 -8.51 2.51
N ARG A 87 7.37 -7.56 3.45
CA ARG A 87 6.12 -6.90 3.84
C ARG A 87 5.53 -6.07 2.69
N LYS A 88 6.37 -5.36 1.94
CA LYS A 88 5.97 -4.53 0.80
C LYS A 88 5.40 -5.40 -0.31
N ALA A 89 6.07 -6.47 -0.69
CA ALA A 89 5.62 -7.40 -1.72
C ALA A 89 4.24 -7.99 -1.38
N LYS A 90 4.05 -8.42 -0.12
CA LYS A 90 2.74 -8.91 0.35
C LYS A 90 1.66 -7.82 0.27
N MET A 91 1.98 -6.59 0.65
CA MET A 91 1.04 -5.47 0.56
C MET A 91 0.68 -5.13 -0.90
N GLU A 92 1.67 -5.13 -1.80
CA GLU A 92 1.46 -4.89 -3.23
C GLU A 92 0.56 -5.96 -3.86
N GLU A 93 0.78 -7.23 -3.52
CA GLU A 93 -0.05 -8.34 -4.00
C GLU A 93 -1.50 -8.21 -3.51
N GLU A 94 -1.71 -7.96 -2.22
CA GLU A 94 -3.06 -7.79 -1.65
C GLU A 94 -3.75 -6.54 -2.21
N MET A 95 -3.00 -5.47 -2.45
CA MET A 95 -3.49 -4.26 -3.11
C MET A 95 -3.92 -4.55 -4.55
N MET A 96 -3.13 -5.31 -5.30
CA MET A 96 -3.48 -5.69 -6.67
C MET A 96 -4.76 -6.52 -6.70
N LYS A 97 -4.88 -7.55 -5.86
CA LYS A 97 -6.11 -8.38 -5.76
C LYS A 97 -7.32 -7.53 -5.39
N HIS A 98 -7.16 -6.58 -4.48
CA HIS A 98 -8.23 -5.68 -4.10
C HIS A 98 -8.65 -4.74 -5.23
N MET A 99 -7.71 -4.21 -6.01
CA MET A 99 -8.02 -3.39 -7.18
C MET A 99 -8.72 -4.19 -8.28
N MET A 100 -8.34 -5.45 -8.51
CA MET A 100 -9.06 -6.33 -9.45
C MET A 100 -10.53 -6.49 -9.05
N LYS A 101 -10.82 -6.68 -7.77
CA LYS A 101 -12.20 -6.76 -7.25
C LYS A 101 -13.02 -5.49 -7.50
N HIS A 102 -12.41 -4.31 -7.36
CA HIS A 102 -13.08 -3.07 -7.72
C HIS A 102 -13.31 -2.95 -9.23
N MET A 103 -12.39 -3.47 -10.06
CA MET A 103 -12.51 -3.45 -11.51
C MET A 103 -13.66 -4.35 -12.00
N GLU A 104 -13.87 -5.50 -11.36
CA GLU A 104 -15.00 -6.40 -11.63
C GLU A 104 -16.37 -5.77 -11.33
N MET A 105 -16.48 -5.00 -10.23
CA MET A 105 -17.71 -4.30 -9.87
C MET A 105 -17.93 -2.98 -10.62
N GLY A 106 -16.94 -2.52 -11.38
CA GLY A 106 -17.04 -1.34 -12.23
C GLY A 106 -16.56 -0.03 -11.59
N LYS A 107 -16.56 1.03 -12.42
CA LYS A 107 -15.93 2.33 -12.10
C LYS A 107 -16.49 3.04 -10.87
N GLU A 108 -17.77 2.84 -10.56
CA GLU A 108 -18.40 3.44 -9.38
C GLU A 108 -17.84 2.88 -8.08
N SER A 109 -17.47 1.61 -8.06
CA SER A 109 -16.83 1.02 -6.89
C SER A 109 -15.42 1.57 -6.66
N MET A 110 -14.66 1.77 -7.75
CA MET A 110 -13.32 2.38 -7.70
C MET A 110 -13.35 3.81 -7.12
N SER A 111 -14.34 4.63 -7.51
CA SER A 111 -14.44 6.03 -7.05
C SER A 111 -14.86 6.16 -5.59
N GLN A 112 -15.53 5.15 -5.05
CA GLN A 112 -15.94 5.07 -3.65
C GLN A 112 -14.86 4.47 -2.74
N CYS A 113 -13.80 3.89 -3.29
CA CYS A 113 -12.71 3.28 -2.52
C CYS A 113 -12.06 4.31 -1.56
N PRO A 114 -12.12 4.09 -0.23
CA PRO A 114 -11.52 4.99 0.76
C PRO A 114 -10.02 5.21 0.57
N MET A 115 -9.29 4.23 0.02
CA MET A 115 -7.85 4.36 -0.22
C MET A 115 -7.52 5.36 -1.34
N MET A 116 -8.35 5.46 -2.38
CA MET A 116 -8.13 6.38 -3.51
C MET A 116 -8.36 7.83 -3.11
N LYS A 117 -9.29 8.10 -2.19
CA LYS A 117 -9.58 9.45 -1.69
C LYS A 117 -8.37 10.07 -0.97
N GLY A 118 -7.55 9.28 -0.30
CA GLY A 118 -6.35 9.75 0.40
C GLY A 118 -5.13 10.01 -0.49
N MET A 119 -5.13 9.53 -1.74
CA MET A 119 -3.98 9.68 -2.66
C MET A 119 -4.06 10.95 -3.53
N LYS A 120 -5.25 11.57 -3.61
CA LYS A 120 -5.54 12.74 -4.46
C LYS A 120 -4.82 14.03 -4.02
N GLY A 121 -4.12 14.03 -2.89
CA GLY A 121 -3.33 15.17 -2.38
C GLY A 121 -1.81 15.01 -2.49
N MET A 122 -1.33 14.02 -3.27
CA MET A 122 0.10 13.69 -3.37
C MET A 122 0.74 14.11 -4.72
N ASP A 123 -0.02 14.80 -5.58
CA ASP A 123 0.44 15.34 -6.88
C ASP A 123 1.24 16.65 -6.75
N GLU A 124 1.10 17.41 -5.66
CA GLU A 124 1.64 18.78 -5.57
C GLU A 124 3.02 18.93 -4.93
N LYS A 125 3.67 17.86 -4.45
CA LYS A 125 4.99 17.97 -3.76
C LYS A 125 6.15 17.20 -4.38
N SER A 126 5.94 16.43 -5.44
CA SER A 126 7.03 15.69 -6.10
C SER A 126 7.66 16.43 -7.28
N ALA A 127 7.12 17.58 -7.70
CA ALA A 127 7.64 18.33 -8.85
C ALA A 127 8.80 19.29 -8.50
N ASP A 128 9.03 19.59 -7.20
CA ASP A 128 9.98 20.63 -6.80
C ASP A 128 11.39 20.10 -6.47
N ALA A 129 11.56 18.80 -6.24
CA ALA A 129 12.86 18.22 -5.87
C ALA A 129 13.78 17.88 -7.06
N HIS A 130 13.41 18.22 -8.29
CA HIS A 130 14.16 17.86 -9.50
C HIS A 130 14.59 19.05 -10.37
N LYS A 131 14.63 20.27 -9.79
CA LYS A 131 15.06 21.48 -10.52
C LYS A 131 16.38 22.10 -10.06
N GLU A 132 16.96 21.69 -8.93
CA GLU A 132 18.23 22.28 -8.43
C GLU A 132 19.52 21.57 -8.88
N HIS A 133 19.49 20.71 -9.89
CA HIS A 133 20.71 20.05 -10.39
C HIS A 133 20.95 20.17 -11.91
N GLN A 134 20.39 21.21 -12.55
CA GLN A 134 20.63 21.49 -13.97
C GLN A 134 21.23 22.87 -14.29
N ASP A 135 21.42 23.75 -13.31
CA ASP A 135 21.99 25.11 -13.54
C ASP A 135 23.45 25.28 -13.08
N ALA A 136 24.19 24.19 -12.88
CA ALA A 136 25.63 24.24 -12.54
C ALA A 136 26.58 23.74 -13.66
N GLN A 137 26.06 23.51 -14.87
CA GLN A 137 26.88 23.26 -16.06
C GLN A 137 26.34 24.04 -17.26
N LYS A 138 26.66 25.33 -17.34
CA LYS A 138 26.79 26.00 -18.64
C LYS A 138 27.77 27.15 -18.58
#